data_AF-A0A962MQ88-F1
#
_entry.id   AF-A0A962MQ88-F1
#
_cell.length_a   1.000
_cell.length_b   1.000
_cell.length_c   1.000
_cell.angle_alpha   90.00
_cell.angle_beta   90.00
_cell.angle_gamma   90.00
#
_symmetry.space_group_name_H-M   'P 1'
#
loop_
_entity.id
_entity.type
_entity.pdbx_description
1 polymer ?
#
loop_
_entity_poly.entity_id
_entity_poly.type
_entity_poly.pdbx_seq_one_letter_code
_entity_poly.pdbx_strand_id
1 'polypeptide(L)'
;LPLTIVGFSGAEGGDFTATISRYLAHGQPIYMVLYGALIMFFCFFYTAIVFNPEENADTLRKYGGFVPGIRPGKHTADHLDYILTRITVLGAAYLVFICLLPEFLISQYNMPFYFGGTSLLIVVSVTMDTVAQIHSHLIAHQYEGLMKKAKLGKRRGMMRGTR
;
A
#
# COMPACT_ATOMS: atom_id res chain seq x y z
N LEU A 1 8.48 13.68 -18.30
CA LEU A 1 8.82 15.13 -18.42
C LEU A 1 10.25 15.41 -18.92
N PRO A 2 11.28 14.56 -18.72
CA PRO A 2 12.60 14.77 -19.35
C PRO A 2 12.61 14.51 -20.86
N LEU A 3 11.87 13.48 -21.32
CA LEU A 3 11.78 13.11 -22.73
C LEU A 3 11.06 14.17 -23.58
N THR A 4 10.13 14.91 -22.99
CA THR A 4 9.40 15.99 -23.67
C THR A 4 10.27 17.23 -23.87
N ILE A 5 11.16 17.54 -22.92
CA ILE A 5 12.11 18.65 -23.03
C ILE A 5 13.18 18.31 -24.09
N VAL A 6 13.69 17.08 -24.09
CA VAL A 6 14.66 16.60 -25.10
C VAL A 6 14.05 16.51 -26.50
N GLY A 7 12.76 16.15 -26.61
CA GLY A 7 12.03 16.13 -27.88
C GLY A 7 11.75 17.51 -28.48
N PHE A 8 11.71 18.55 -27.64
CA PHE A 8 11.51 19.95 -28.08
C PHE A 8 12.82 20.73 -28.24
N SER A 9 13.92 20.30 -27.60
CA SER A 9 15.24 20.96 -27.63
C SER A 9 16.17 20.44 -28.73
N GLY A 10 15.63 19.99 -29.85
CA GLY A 10 16.37 19.32 -30.93
C GLY A 10 17.39 20.18 -31.69
N ALA A 11 18.42 20.73 -31.02
CA ALA A 11 19.67 21.19 -31.64
C ALA A 11 20.71 21.79 -30.65
N GLU A 12 20.38 22.24 -29.44
CA GLU A 12 21.26 23.18 -28.70
C GLU A 12 21.51 22.87 -27.20
N GLY A 13 21.20 21.65 -26.72
CA GLY A 13 21.63 21.20 -25.40
C GLY A 13 22.96 20.46 -25.50
N GLY A 14 24.05 21.06 -24.98
CA GLY A 14 25.41 20.51 -25.08
C GLY A 14 25.57 19.05 -24.65
N ASP A 15 26.72 18.47 -25.02
CA ASP A 15 27.10 17.06 -24.87
C ASP A 15 26.83 16.46 -23.47
N PHE A 16 26.84 17.31 -22.44
CA PHE A 16 26.53 16.98 -21.04
C PHE A 16 25.05 16.60 -20.81
N THR A 17 24.10 17.35 -21.37
CA THR A 17 22.65 17.09 -21.22
C THR A 17 22.23 15.83 -21.98
N ALA A 18 22.87 15.58 -23.13
CA ALA A 18 22.70 14.36 -23.92
C ALA A 18 23.34 13.12 -23.26
N THR A 19 24.46 13.30 -22.54
CA THR A 19 25.11 12.21 -21.81
C THR A 19 24.30 11.81 -20.58
N ILE A 20 23.77 12.78 -19.81
CA ILE A 20 22.87 12.51 -18.68
C ILE A 20 21.58 11.83 -19.16
N SER A 21 21.01 12.25 -20.29
CA SER A 21 19.80 11.62 -20.82
C SER A 21 20.02 10.18 -21.29
N ARG A 22 21.23 9.84 -21.77
CA ARG A 22 21.62 8.45 -22.12
C ARG A 22 21.79 7.56 -20.89
N TYR A 23 22.35 8.06 -19.80
CA TYR A 23 22.46 7.30 -18.53
C TYR A 23 21.12 7.17 -17.80
N LEU A 24 20.21 8.13 -18.01
CA LEU A 24 18.86 8.13 -17.44
C LEU A 24 17.79 7.58 -18.41
N ALA A 25 18.22 6.99 -19.53
CA ALA A 25 17.33 6.34 -20.49
C ALA A 25 16.84 5.00 -19.92
N HIS A 26 15.58 4.65 -20.22
CA HIS A 26 14.99 3.36 -19.86
C HIS A 26 15.89 2.20 -20.34
N GLY A 27 16.11 1.21 -19.47
CA GLY A 27 16.93 0.04 -19.74
C GLY A 27 18.36 0.06 -19.21
N GLN A 28 18.87 1.18 -18.70
CA GLN A 28 20.17 1.17 -17.99
C GLN A 28 20.03 0.69 -16.54
N PRO A 29 20.92 -0.19 -16.04
CA PRO A 29 20.85 -0.69 -14.66
C PRO A 29 21.00 0.44 -13.62
N ILE A 30 21.69 1.53 -13.95
CA ILE A 30 21.82 2.71 -13.08
C ILE A 30 20.47 3.40 -12.85
N TYR A 31 19.63 3.47 -13.88
CA TYR A 31 18.28 4.04 -13.80
C TYR A 31 17.38 3.17 -12.92
N MET A 32 17.44 1.84 -13.09
CA MET A 32 16.65 0.89 -12.29
C MET A 32 16.99 0.96 -10.80
N VAL A 33 18.28 1.04 -10.46
CA VAL A 33 18.72 1.16 -9.06
C VAL A 33 18.30 2.50 -8.45
N LEU A 34 18.49 3.61 -9.16
CA LEU A 34 18.07 4.94 -8.70
C LEU A 34 16.55 5.01 -8.52
N TYR A 35 15.79 4.47 -9.47
CA TYR A 35 14.33 4.42 -9.44
C TYR A 35 13.82 3.57 -8.27
N GLY A 36 14.40 2.38 -8.07
CA GLY A 36 14.08 1.51 -6.93
C GLY A 36 14.43 2.15 -5.58
N ALA A 37 15.59 2.79 -5.47
CA ALA A 37 16.00 3.51 -4.25
C ALA A 37 15.06 4.67 -3.93
N LEU A 38 14.63 5.42 -4.94
CA LEU A 38 13.69 6.53 -4.79
C LEU A 38 12.31 6.02 -4.35
N ILE A 39 11.81 4.92 -4.93
CA ILE A 39 10.58 4.24 -4.47
C ILE A 39 10.70 3.81 -3.01
N MET A 40 11.81 3.17 -2.63
CA MET A 40 12.04 2.71 -1.25
C MET A 40 12.02 3.91 -0.28
N PHE A 41 12.73 4.98 -0.61
CA PHE A 41 12.77 6.20 0.20
C PHE A 41 11.38 6.81 0.39
N PHE A 42 10.63 7.00 -0.70
CA PHE A 42 9.29 7.56 -0.63
C PHE A 42 8.30 6.66 0.11
N CYS A 43 8.42 5.33 -0.02
CA CYS A 43 7.57 4.39 0.69
C CYS A 43 7.74 4.51 2.21
N PHE A 44 8.98 4.49 2.70
CA PHE A 44 9.27 4.66 4.14
C PHE A 44 8.80 6.01 4.66
N PHE A 45 9.07 7.08 3.91
CA PHE A 45 8.69 8.44 4.30
C PHE A 45 7.17 8.63 4.34
N TYR A 46 6.45 8.12 3.34
CA TYR A 46 4.99 8.17 3.28
C TYR A 46 4.37 7.42 4.47
N THR A 47 4.84 6.20 4.76
CA THR A 47 4.31 5.42 5.88
C THR A 47 4.55 6.11 7.22
N ALA A 48 5.73 6.69 7.45
CA ALA A 48 6.04 7.39 8.70
C ALA A 48 5.20 8.66 8.92
N ILE A 49 4.82 9.37 7.85
CA ILE A 49 3.97 10.56 7.94
C ILE A 49 2.50 10.19 8.19
N VAL A 50 1.99 9.17 7.48
CA VAL A 50 0.57 8.80 7.55
C VAL A 50 0.25 8.00 8.81
N PHE A 51 1.16 7.14 9.26
CA PHE A 51 0.96 6.29 10.43
C PHE A 51 1.81 6.75 11.60
N ASN A 52 1.23 7.56 12.49
CA ASN A 52 1.84 7.88 13.78
C ASN A 52 1.49 6.78 14.81
N PRO A 53 2.44 5.95 15.26
CA PRO A 53 2.16 4.85 16.19
C PRO A 53 1.70 5.34 17.58
N GLU A 54 2.12 6.53 18.02
CA GLU A 54 1.70 7.10 19.30
C GLU A 54 0.22 7.51 19.26
N GLU A 55 -0.19 8.23 18.22
CA GLU A 55 -1.58 8.66 18.05
C GLU A 55 -2.53 7.47 17.85
N ASN A 56 -2.09 6.46 17.11
CA ASN A 56 -2.85 5.22 16.91
C ASN A 56 -3.01 4.43 18.22
N ALA A 57 -1.94 4.34 19.04
CA ALA A 57 -2.01 3.70 20.35
C ALA A 57 -2.95 4.44 21.33
N ASP A 58 -2.92 5.77 21.30
CA ASP A 58 -3.83 6.61 22.10
C ASP A 58 -5.28 6.48 21.63
N THR A 59 -5.50 6.40 20.33
CA THR A 59 -6.81 6.15 19.72
C THR A 59 -7.36 4.80 20.17
N LEU A 60 -6.56 3.74 20.10
CA LEU A 60 -6.90 2.42 20.64
C LEU A 60 -7.32 2.50 22.11
N ARG A 61 -6.53 3.20 22.94
CA ARG A 61 -6.83 3.38 24.37
C ARG A 61 -8.15 4.13 24.59
N LYS A 62 -8.40 5.21 23.84
CA LYS A 62 -9.63 6.02 23.93
C LYS A 62 -10.88 5.23 23.54
N TYR A 63 -10.78 4.34 22.55
CA TYR A 63 -11.88 3.46 22.14
C TYR A 63 -12.02 2.19 22.99
N GLY A 64 -11.27 2.07 24.11
CA GLY A 64 -11.32 0.91 25.00
C GLY A 64 -10.62 -0.35 24.45
N GLY A 65 -9.89 -0.23 23.35
CA GLY A 65 -9.07 -1.29 22.78
C GLY A 65 -7.70 -1.37 23.48
N PHE A 66 -7.18 -2.59 23.64
CA PHE A 66 -5.84 -2.83 24.15
C PHE A 66 -5.22 -4.04 23.45
N VAL A 67 -3.90 -3.99 23.26
CA VAL A 67 -3.15 -5.12 22.71
C VAL A 67 -2.89 -6.12 23.84
N PRO A 68 -3.37 -7.38 23.74
CA PRO A 68 -3.20 -8.36 24.79
C PRO A 68 -1.71 -8.62 25.06
N GLY A 69 -1.32 -8.56 26.33
CA GLY A 69 0.08 -8.78 26.77
C GLY A 69 0.94 -7.52 26.87
N ILE A 70 0.46 -6.34 26.43
CA ILE A 70 1.23 -5.09 26.43
C ILE A 70 0.47 -4.02 27.22
N ARG A 71 1.17 -3.27 28.08
CA ARG A 71 0.55 -2.19 28.86
C ARG A 71 0.13 -1.03 27.92
N PRO A 72 -1.12 -0.53 28.00
CA PRO A 72 -1.60 0.54 27.14
C PRO A 72 -0.78 1.83 27.27
N GLY A 73 -0.54 2.53 26.15
CA GLY A 73 0.23 3.76 26.07
C GLY A 73 1.54 3.57 25.31
N LYS A 74 2.66 4.10 25.85
CA LYS A 74 3.98 4.07 25.20
C LYS A 74 4.41 2.67 24.74
N HIS A 75 4.25 1.65 25.58
CA HIS A 75 4.62 0.28 25.20
C HIS A 75 3.80 -0.28 24.03
N THR A 76 2.54 0.18 23.86
CA THR A 76 1.73 -0.16 22.67
C THR A 76 2.25 0.56 21.43
N ALA A 77 2.63 1.83 21.55
CA ALA A 77 3.23 2.59 20.45
C ALA A 77 4.56 1.98 19.98
N ASP A 78 5.46 1.62 20.91
CA ASP A 78 6.74 0.96 20.59
C ASP A 78 6.53 -0.37 19.83
N HIS A 79 5.49 -1.11 20.21
CA HIS A 79 5.15 -2.37 19.56
C HIS A 79 4.56 -2.16 18.16
N LEU A 80 3.68 -1.17 18.01
CA LEU A 80 3.14 -0.79 16.70
C LEU A 80 4.27 -0.32 15.77
N ASP A 81 5.20 0.50 16.26
CA ASP A 81 6.35 0.97 15.51
C ASP A 81 7.25 -0.18 15.02
N TYR A 82 7.53 -1.14 15.91
CA TYR A 82 8.30 -2.34 15.56
C TYR A 82 7.63 -3.18 14.45
N ILE A 83 6.31 -3.35 14.53
CA ILE A 83 5.55 -4.09 13.51
C ILE A 83 5.51 -3.30 12.19
N LEU A 84 5.18 -2.01 12.26
CA LEU A 84 5.10 -1.14 11.09
C LEU A 84 6.42 -1.13 10.33
N THR A 85 7.54 -0.97 11.02
CA THR A 85 8.87 -0.98 10.39
C THR A 85 9.13 -2.28 9.62
N ARG A 86 8.84 -3.45 10.21
CA ARG A 86 9.05 -4.74 9.54
C ARG A 86 8.14 -4.94 8.33
N ILE A 87 6.87 -4.57 8.44
CA ILE A 87 5.92 -4.67 7.33
C ILE A 87 6.34 -3.71 6.21
N THR A 88 6.76 -2.49 6.54
CA THR A 88 7.21 -1.50 5.55
C THR A 88 8.47 -1.94 4.83
N VAL A 89 9.44 -2.58 5.50
CA VAL A 89 10.63 -3.14 4.83
C VAL A 89 10.24 -4.17 3.76
N LEU A 90 9.36 -5.11 4.12
CA LEU A 90 8.89 -6.14 3.18
C LEU A 90 8.01 -5.54 2.06
N GLY A 91 7.14 -4.60 2.41
CA GLY A 91 6.27 -3.90 1.46
C GLY A 91 7.06 -3.07 0.47
N ALA A 92 8.08 -2.35 0.92
CA ALA A 92 8.96 -1.56 0.06
C ALA A 92 9.75 -2.46 -0.90
N ALA A 93 10.27 -3.60 -0.43
CA ALA A 93 10.92 -4.58 -1.29
C ALA A 93 9.97 -5.14 -2.37
N TYR A 94 8.73 -5.45 -1.99
CA TYR A 94 7.70 -5.90 -2.93
C TYR A 94 7.32 -4.81 -3.95
N LEU A 95 7.18 -3.55 -3.52
CA LEU A 95 6.90 -2.40 -4.40
C LEU A 95 8.02 -2.15 -5.39
N VAL A 96 9.28 -2.23 -4.96
CA VAL A 96 10.42 -2.12 -5.89
C VAL A 96 10.37 -3.25 -6.92
N PHE A 97 10.06 -4.48 -6.51
CA PHE A 97 9.98 -5.61 -7.43
C PHE A 97 8.87 -5.45 -8.48
N ILE A 98 7.65 -5.08 -8.08
CA ILE A 98 6.52 -4.91 -9.01
C ILE A 98 6.73 -3.72 -9.95
N CYS A 99 7.49 -2.70 -9.55
CA CYS A 99 7.83 -1.56 -10.41
C CYS A 99 9.00 -1.86 -11.36
N LEU A 100 9.96 -2.71 -10.98
CA LEU A 100 11.06 -3.14 -11.84
C LEU A 100 10.63 -4.13 -12.92
N LEU A 101 9.61 -4.96 -12.64
CA LEU A 101 9.09 -5.95 -13.57
C LEU A 101 8.60 -5.34 -14.92
N PRO A 102 7.73 -4.32 -14.96
CA PRO A 102 7.31 -3.70 -16.22
C PRO A 102 8.45 -2.96 -16.92
N GLU A 103 9.36 -2.33 -16.15
CA GLU A 103 10.55 -1.66 -16.69
C GLU A 103 11.45 -2.65 -17.46
N PHE A 104 11.65 -3.84 -16.88
CA PHE A 104 12.42 -4.91 -17.52
C PHE A 104 11.75 -5.45 -18.79
N LEU A 105 10.41 -5.60 -18.78
CA LEU A 105 9.63 -6.04 -19.94
C LEU A 105 9.70 -5.03 -21.09
N ILE A 106 9.57 -3.74 -20.80
CA ILE A 106 9.64 -2.66 -21.80
C ILE A 106 11.05 -2.60 -22.41
N SER A 107 12.09 -2.75 -21.59
CA SER A 107 13.49 -2.73 -22.05
C SER A 107 13.85 -3.87 -23.00
N GLN A 108 13.26 -5.06 -22.85
CA GLN A 108 13.61 -6.24 -23.66
C GLN A 108 12.71 -6.41 -24.89
N TYR A 109 11.41 -6.16 -24.77
CA TYR A 109 10.46 -6.47 -25.84
C TYR A 109 10.09 -5.29 -26.75
N ASN A 110 10.48 -4.05 -26.43
CA ASN A 110 10.23 -2.83 -27.23
C ASN A 110 8.77 -2.64 -27.74
N MET A 111 7.81 -3.42 -27.25
CA MET A 111 6.40 -3.25 -27.56
C MET A 111 5.83 -2.21 -26.61
N PRO A 112 5.26 -1.09 -27.12
CA PRO A 112 4.46 -0.20 -26.30
C PRO A 112 3.26 -1.01 -25.82
N PHE A 113 3.33 -1.49 -24.60
CA PHE A 113 2.28 -2.31 -24.00
C PHE A 113 0.99 -1.47 -24.07
N TYR A 114 0.07 -1.84 -24.97
CA TYR A 114 -1.21 -1.13 -25.17
C TYR A 114 -2.08 -1.18 -23.89
N PHE A 115 -1.70 -2.01 -22.92
CA PHE A 115 -2.01 -1.81 -21.52
C PHE A 115 -1.10 -0.74 -20.89
N GLY A 116 -1.10 0.47 -21.45
CA GLY A 116 -0.29 1.58 -20.94
C GLY A 116 -0.62 1.80 -19.46
N GLY A 117 0.35 2.24 -18.65
CA GLY A 117 0.28 2.28 -17.18
C GLY A 117 -1.06 2.75 -16.61
N THR A 118 -1.77 3.67 -17.28
CA THR A 118 -3.15 4.09 -16.96
C THR A 118 -4.17 2.94 -16.95
N SER A 119 -4.19 2.08 -17.95
CA SER A 119 -5.10 0.92 -18.00
C SER A 119 -4.78 -0.13 -16.93
N LEU A 120 -3.50 -0.37 -16.65
CA LEU A 120 -3.06 -1.23 -15.55
C LEU A 120 -3.49 -0.65 -14.19
N LEU A 121 -3.29 0.66 -13.99
CA LEU A 121 -3.73 1.38 -12.80
C LEU A 121 -5.25 1.31 -12.62
N ILE A 122 -6.03 1.48 -13.69
CA ILE A 122 -7.50 1.37 -13.66
C ILE A 122 -7.94 -0.06 -13.28
N VAL A 123 -7.36 -1.09 -13.91
CA VAL A 123 -7.73 -2.48 -13.62
C VAL A 123 -7.44 -2.83 -12.16
N VAL A 124 -6.27 -2.47 -11.64
CA VAL A 124 -5.91 -2.75 -10.25
C VAL A 124 -6.77 -1.94 -9.27
N SER A 125 -7.01 -0.65 -9.54
CA SER A 125 -7.82 0.19 -8.65
C SER A 125 -9.27 -0.31 -8.57
N VAL A 126 -9.91 -0.54 -9.73
CA VAL A 126 -11.29 -1.01 -9.80
C VAL A 126 -11.43 -2.41 -9.18
N THR A 127 -10.45 -3.29 -9.38
CA THR A 127 -10.49 -4.63 -8.77
C THR A 127 -10.41 -4.53 -7.24
N MET A 128 -9.53 -3.71 -6.69
CA MET A 128 -9.44 -3.49 -5.23
C MET A 128 -10.71 -2.84 -4.66
N ASP A 129 -11.26 -1.85 -5.35
CA ASP A 129 -12.53 -1.22 -4.96
C ASP A 129 -13.68 -2.23 -4.95
N THR A 130 -13.73 -3.11 -5.95
CA THR A 130 -14.76 -4.16 -6.06
C THR A 130 -14.60 -5.19 -4.94
N VAL A 131 -13.38 -5.63 -4.63
CA VAL A 131 -13.11 -6.58 -3.53
C VAL A 131 -13.49 -5.97 -2.18
N ALA A 132 -13.14 -4.71 -1.93
CA ALA A 132 -13.49 -4.00 -0.71
C ALA A 132 -15.03 -3.90 -0.52
N GLN A 133 -15.75 -3.59 -1.60
CA GLN A 133 -17.22 -3.58 -1.60
C GLN A 133 -17.80 -4.96 -1.25
N ILE A 134 -17.29 -6.04 -1.87
CA ILE A 134 -17.74 -7.42 -1.58
C ILE A 134 -17.50 -7.78 -0.10
N HIS A 135 -16.32 -7.48 0.44
CA HIS A 135 -15.99 -7.74 1.85
C HIS A 135 -16.93 -6.98 2.80
N SER A 136 -17.25 -5.71 2.52
CA SER A 136 -18.16 -4.92 3.35
C SER A 136 -19.56 -5.53 3.44
N HIS A 137 -20.07 -6.06 2.33
CA HIS A 137 -21.39 -6.70 2.28
C HIS A 137 -21.40 -8.05 3.02
N LEU A 138 -20.29 -8.79 2.96
CA LEU A 138 -20.12 -10.06 3.67
C LEU A 138 -20.07 -9.88 5.20
N ILE A 139 -19.36 -8.85 5.69
CA ILE A 139 -19.30 -8.53 7.13
C ILE A 139 -20.69 -8.18 7.66
N ALA A 140 -21.48 -7.40 6.91
CA ALA A 140 -22.85 -7.06 7.29
C ALA A 140 -23.73 -8.32 7.49
N HIS A 141 -23.63 -9.31 6.60
CA HIS A 141 -24.37 -10.57 6.72
C HIS A 141 -23.94 -11.42 7.92
N GLN A 142 -22.65 -11.42 8.29
CA GLN A 142 -22.15 -12.12 9.48
C GLN A 142 -22.63 -11.45 10.78
N TYR A 143 -22.80 -10.12 10.80
CA TYR A 143 -23.39 -9.40 11.93
C TYR A 143 -24.87 -9.74 12.15
N GLU A 144 -25.68 -9.86 11.09
CA GLU A 144 -27.08 -10.28 11.22
C GLU A 144 -27.21 -11.70 11.79
N GLY A 145 -26.36 -12.63 11.34
CA GLY A 145 -26.33 -14.01 11.84
C GLY A 145 -25.98 -14.11 13.33
N LEU A 146 -24.97 -13.37 13.77
CA LEU A 146 -24.54 -13.31 15.17
C LEU A 146 -25.57 -12.60 16.07
N MET A 147 -26.14 -11.47 15.61
CA MET A 147 -27.21 -10.79 16.34
C MET A 147 -28.48 -11.65 16.47
N LYS A 148 -28.86 -12.38 15.41
CA LYS A 148 -30.03 -13.28 15.44
C LYS A 148 -29.81 -14.45 16.38
N LYS A 149 -28.60 -15.04 16.40
CA LYS A 149 -28.23 -16.12 17.33
C LYS A 149 -28.21 -15.66 18.79
N ALA A 150 -27.71 -14.44 19.05
CA ALA A 150 -27.73 -13.83 20.38
C ALA A 150 -29.17 -13.54 20.88
N LYS A 151 -30.05 -13.02 20.02
CA LYS A 151 -31.48 -12.80 20.35
C LYS A 151 -32.23 -14.11 20.62
N LEU A 152 -31.96 -15.20 19.88
CA LEU A 152 -32.58 -16.50 20.12
C LEU A 152 -32.13 -17.14 21.45
N GLY A 153 -30.85 -16.98 21.83
CA GLY A 153 -30.35 -17.46 23.12
C GLY A 153 -31.00 -16.78 24.32
N LYS A 154 -31.18 -15.45 24.24
CA LYS A 154 -31.84 -14.66 25.31
C LYS A 154 -33.30 -15.07 25.53
N ARG A 155 -34.04 -15.39 24.46
CA ARG A 155 -35.46 -15.81 24.55
C ARG A 155 -35.63 -17.20 25.17
N ARG A 156 -34.69 -18.14 24.91
CA ARG A 156 -34.70 -19.49 25.53
C ARG A 156 -34.31 -19.48 27.00
N GLY A 157 -33.47 -18.54 27.45
CA GLY A 157 -33.16 -18.36 28.87
C GLY A 157 -34.36 -17.90 29.69
N MET A 158 -35.19 -17.00 29.13
CA MET A 158 -36.32 -16.41 29.86
C MET A 158 -37.49 -17.38 30.08
N MET A 159 -37.70 -18.36 29.18
CA MET A 159 -38.73 -19.39 29.33
C MET A 159 -38.39 -20.48 30.37
N ARG A 160 -37.15 -20.51 30.88
CA ARG A 160 -36.69 -21.53 31.84
C ARG A 160 -36.73 -21.08 33.31
N GLY A 161 -37.11 -19.83 33.58
CA GLY A 161 -37.16 -19.23 34.93
C GLY A 161 -38.57 -19.06 35.50
N THR A 162 -39.60 -19.67 34.91
CA THR A 162 -41.01 -19.52 35.34
C THR A 162 -41.62 -20.84 35.87
N ARG A 163 -40.83 -21.65 36.57
CA ARG A 163 -41.31 -22.74 37.42
C ARG A 163 -40.59 -22.73 38.76
#